data_AF-A0AAD5H9A2-F1
#
_entry.id   AF-A0AAD5H9A2-F1
#
_cell.length_a   1.000
_cell.length_b   1.000
_cell.length_c   1.000
_cell.angle_alpha   90.00
_cell.angle_beta   90.00
_cell.angle_gamma   90.00
#
_symmetry.space_group_name_H-M   'P 1'
#
loop_
_entity.id
_entity.type
_entity.pdbx_description
1 polymer ?
#
loop_
_entity_poly.entity_id
_entity_poly.type
_entity_poly.pdbx_seq_one_letter_code
_entity_poly.pdbx_strand_id
1 'polypeptide(L)'
;MRAWQRFLLLAALLGAAVAAERELQAREGVFVGYKEAGVDGDKQEAAADQAAAAAGDGKLNVAREGGDDGAAAGASDGAGQQAAGDTQQADEAATAAAAAKEAEAAALAKAAGIVGRTVVLHTQFGPIKVKLLEQLAPKTTSLVWQLAQARGCKDCAFYRNEAKPRVGEGPPYALLQGRLPELAEKAPLEGAIEVKMCHVCFIPGTHDFFIAYGDHPEWGTAHTVWGLVDEWFATDLIISQRYKKVTHPEFGTEMRMLLQEVPVRIAVEGDKTWSGLLGPLHDP
;
A
#
# COMPACT_ATOMS: atom_id res chain seq x y z
N MET A 1 19.13 49.36 32.33
CA MET A 1 19.64 48.01 32.00
C MET A 1 20.97 48.16 31.27
N ARG A 2 22.03 47.56 31.82
CA ARG A 2 23.42 47.89 31.50
C ARG A 2 23.81 47.29 30.15
N ALA A 3 24.59 48.03 29.34
CA ALA A 3 25.03 47.65 27.99
C ALA A 3 25.59 46.22 27.89
N TRP A 4 26.13 45.70 29.00
CA TRP A 4 26.63 44.34 29.11
C TRP A 4 25.55 43.24 28.96
N GLN A 5 24.31 43.47 29.42
CA GLN A 5 23.21 42.52 29.23
C GLN A 5 22.76 42.44 27.77
N ARG A 6 22.83 43.55 27.03
CA ARG A 6 22.54 43.56 25.59
C ARG A 6 23.62 42.83 24.79
N PHE A 7 24.89 42.94 25.22
CA PHE A 7 26.00 42.24 24.57
C PHE A 7 25.90 40.72 24.77
N LEU A 8 25.53 40.27 25.98
CA LEU A 8 25.32 38.84 26.27
C LEU A 8 24.14 38.25 25.48
N LEU A 9 23.04 39.01 25.34
CA LEU A 9 21.89 38.60 24.53
C LEU A 9 22.24 38.51 23.03
N LEU A 10 23.00 39.47 22.50
CA LEU A 10 23.46 39.41 21.11
C LEU A 10 24.42 38.23 20.88
N ALA A 11 25.35 37.99 21.79
CA ALA A 11 26.28 36.85 21.68
C ALA A 11 25.54 35.49 21.73
N ALA A 12 24.50 35.37 22.57
CA ALA A 12 23.67 34.17 22.62
C ALA A 12 22.85 33.95 21.32
N LEU A 13 22.31 35.02 20.74
CA LEU A 13 21.57 34.95 19.47
C LEU A 13 22.47 34.61 18.29
N LEU A 14 23.69 35.17 18.22
CA LEU A 14 24.69 34.80 17.21
C LEU A 14 25.16 33.35 17.38
N GLY A 15 25.35 32.87 18.62
CA GLY A 15 25.69 31.47 18.88
C GLY A 15 24.60 30.50 18.43
N ALA A 16 23.33 30.83 18.65
CA ALA A 16 22.21 30.02 18.21
C ALA A 16 22.07 30.00 16.67
N ALA A 17 22.31 31.13 16.00
CA ALA A 17 22.29 31.21 14.53
C ALA A 17 23.38 30.35 13.89
N VAL A 18 24.62 30.41 14.42
CA VAL A 18 25.74 29.60 13.92
C VAL A 18 25.53 28.10 14.16
N ALA A 19 24.87 27.72 15.25
CA ALA A 19 24.51 26.32 15.52
C ALA A 19 23.44 25.82 14.53
N ALA A 20 22.42 26.62 14.25
CA ALA A 20 21.38 26.29 13.28
C ALA A 20 21.92 26.18 11.84
N GLU A 21 22.90 27.01 11.48
CA GLU A 21 23.52 27.01 10.15
C GLU A 21 24.43 25.78 9.94
N ARG A 22 25.14 25.33 10.99
CA ARG A 22 25.88 24.05 10.98
C ARG A 22 24.97 22.83 10.88
N GLU A 23 23.78 22.88 11.50
CA GLU A 23 22.79 21.81 11.41
C GLU A 23 22.13 21.77 10.02
N LEU A 24 22.00 22.91 9.33
CA LEU A 24 21.55 22.96 7.94
C LEU A 24 22.60 22.44 6.96
N GLN A 25 23.88 22.79 7.14
CA GLN A 25 24.97 22.29 6.28
C GLN A 25 25.23 20.79 6.45
N ALA A 26 24.90 20.21 7.62
CA ALA A 26 24.91 18.75 7.79
C ALA A 26 23.77 18.03 7.03
N ARG A 27 22.77 18.76 6.52
CA ARG A 27 21.61 18.23 5.78
C ARG A 27 21.76 18.32 4.25
N GLU A 28 22.82 18.96 3.74
CA GLU A 28 23.09 19.05 2.29
C GLU A 28 23.82 17.82 1.70
N GLY A 29 24.06 16.78 2.50
CA GLY A 29 24.50 15.49 1.98
C GLY A 29 23.31 14.61 1.60
N VAL A 30 23.25 14.22 0.33
CA VAL A 30 22.35 13.20 -0.26
C VAL A 30 21.05 13.75 -0.87
N PHE A 31 21.20 14.61 -1.87
CA PHE A 31 20.29 14.64 -3.01
C PHE A 31 20.99 13.93 -4.17
N VAL A 32 20.61 12.68 -4.45
CA VAL A 32 21.08 11.93 -5.63
C VAL A 32 19.89 11.80 -6.57
N GLY A 33 19.91 12.57 -7.65
CA GLY A 33 18.95 12.43 -8.74
C GLY A 33 19.02 11.03 -9.32
N TYR A 34 17.88 10.35 -9.42
CA TYR A 34 17.81 9.04 -10.04
C TYR A 34 17.68 9.18 -11.55
N LYS A 35 18.75 8.78 -12.23
CA LYS A 35 18.77 8.40 -13.63
C LYS A 35 18.29 6.95 -13.70
N GLU A 36 17.27 6.71 -14.52
CA GLU A 36 16.76 5.37 -14.81
C GLU A 36 17.89 4.46 -15.30
N ALA A 37 18.08 3.34 -14.62
CA ALA A 37 18.90 2.24 -15.09
C ALA A 37 18.00 1.00 -15.10
N GLY A 38 17.68 0.54 -16.30
CA GLY A 38 17.06 -0.75 -16.52
C GLY A 38 17.95 -1.88 -16.02
N VAL A 39 17.34 -2.98 -15.64
CA VAL A 39 18.03 -4.23 -15.33
C VAL A 39 17.24 -5.39 -15.89
N ASP A 40 17.93 -6.11 -16.76
CA ASP A 40 17.63 -7.45 -17.25
C ASP A 40 17.49 -8.46 -16.10
N GLY A 41 16.63 -9.46 -16.31
CA GLY A 41 16.36 -10.51 -15.34
C GLY A 41 17.56 -11.41 -15.04
N ASP A 42 17.63 -11.90 -13.80
CA ASP A 42 17.40 -13.32 -13.50
C ASP A 42 17.72 -13.65 -12.03
N LYS A 43 16.95 -14.60 -11.50
CA LYS A 43 17.10 -15.39 -10.25
C LYS A 43 16.51 -14.81 -8.97
N GLN A 44 15.35 -15.36 -8.60
CA GLN A 44 14.77 -15.30 -7.27
C GLN A 44 14.42 -16.72 -6.83
N GLU A 45 15.14 -17.23 -5.83
CA GLU A 45 14.71 -18.33 -4.98
C GLU A 45 14.98 -17.95 -3.52
N ALA A 46 14.04 -18.34 -2.65
CA ALA A 46 13.98 -18.18 -1.20
C ALA A 46 13.50 -16.82 -0.65
N ALA A 47 12.18 -16.68 -0.48
CA ALA A 47 11.53 -16.09 0.70
C ALA A 47 9.99 -16.16 0.58
N ALA A 48 9.42 -17.36 0.59
CA ALA A 48 7.98 -17.55 0.74
C ALA A 48 7.73 -18.06 2.16
N ASP A 49 7.44 -17.17 3.12
CA ASP A 49 6.71 -17.52 4.36
C ASP A 49 6.33 -16.35 5.30
N GLN A 50 6.37 -15.06 4.88
CA GLN A 50 6.04 -13.95 5.80
C GLN A 50 5.07 -12.89 5.26
N ALA A 51 4.29 -13.20 4.23
CA ALA A 51 3.28 -12.28 3.68
C ALA A 51 1.95 -12.25 4.47
N ALA A 52 1.73 -13.17 5.43
CA ALA A 52 0.51 -13.22 6.24
C ALA A 52 0.42 -12.09 7.29
N ALA A 53 1.50 -11.37 7.54
CA ALA A 53 1.57 -10.41 8.64
C ALA A 53 0.90 -9.05 8.39
N ALA A 54 0.52 -8.77 7.14
CA ALA A 54 -0.06 -7.50 6.72
C ALA A 54 -1.58 -7.57 6.48
N ALA A 55 -2.19 -8.75 6.59
CA ALA A 55 -3.61 -8.97 6.32
C ALA A 55 -4.29 -9.56 7.57
N GLY A 56 -5.13 -8.76 8.23
CA GLY A 56 -5.97 -9.22 9.34
C GLY A 56 -6.94 -10.32 8.88
N ASP A 57 -6.95 -11.41 9.65
CA ASP A 57 -7.60 -12.70 9.33
C ASP A 57 -9.14 -12.62 9.25
N GLY A 58 -9.69 -13.22 8.20
CA GLY A 58 -11.12 -13.50 8.04
C GLY A 58 -11.38 -14.99 7.88
N LYS A 59 -11.24 -15.78 8.97
CA LYS A 59 -11.54 -17.22 8.98
C LYS A 59 -13.05 -17.48 8.97
N LEU A 60 -13.51 -18.26 7.99
CA LEU A 60 -14.78 -18.99 8.05
C LEU A 60 -14.51 -20.49 7.89
N ASN A 61 -14.71 -21.21 9.00
CA ASN A 61 -14.73 -22.66 9.07
C ASN A 61 -16.02 -23.19 8.43
N VAL A 62 -15.92 -24.28 7.66
CA VAL A 62 -17.05 -25.19 7.45
C VAL A 62 -16.60 -26.60 7.80
N ALA A 63 -17.17 -27.09 8.90
CA ALA A 63 -17.11 -28.48 9.32
C ALA A 63 -18.01 -29.34 8.41
N ARG A 64 -17.60 -30.60 8.17
CA ARG A 64 -18.53 -31.66 7.79
C ARG A 64 -18.10 -32.98 8.45
N GLU A 65 -18.98 -33.46 9.33
CA GLU A 65 -18.96 -34.79 9.94
C GLU A 65 -19.66 -35.85 9.05
N GLY A 66 -19.33 -37.12 9.34
CA GLY A 66 -20.08 -38.35 8.98
C GLY A 66 -19.52 -39.09 7.77
N GLY A 67 -19.26 -40.41 7.76
CA GLY A 67 -19.52 -41.51 8.69
C GLY A 67 -19.53 -42.84 7.90
N ASP A 68 -19.03 -43.91 8.53
CA ASP A 68 -19.22 -45.38 8.35
C ASP A 68 -18.92 -46.17 7.05
N ASP A 69 -18.03 -47.16 7.26
CA ASP A 69 -18.12 -48.63 7.05
C ASP A 69 -18.57 -49.29 5.73
N GLY A 70 -17.77 -50.29 5.30
CA GLY A 70 -18.26 -51.45 4.54
C GLY A 70 -17.29 -52.06 3.53
N ALA A 71 -16.76 -53.24 3.85
CA ALA A 71 -15.88 -54.06 3.00
C ALA A 71 -16.60 -54.74 1.81
N ALA A 72 -15.87 -55.00 0.71
CA ALA A 72 -15.64 -56.33 0.12
C ALA A 72 -15.19 -56.29 -1.36
N ALA A 73 -14.35 -57.26 -1.70
CA ALA A 73 -13.64 -57.45 -2.95
C ALA A 73 -14.52 -57.82 -4.17
N GLY A 74 -14.04 -57.47 -5.36
CA GLY A 74 -14.51 -58.01 -6.64
C GLY A 74 -13.59 -57.57 -7.77
N ALA A 75 -12.75 -58.49 -8.25
CA ALA A 75 -11.90 -58.28 -9.42
C ALA A 75 -12.73 -58.40 -10.71
N SER A 76 -12.50 -57.50 -11.66
CA SER A 76 -12.72 -57.78 -13.08
C SER A 76 -11.82 -56.90 -13.94
N ASP A 77 -10.99 -57.56 -14.73
CA ASP A 77 -10.08 -57.01 -15.73
C ASP A 77 -10.82 -56.17 -16.78
N GLY A 78 -10.36 -54.93 -16.95
CA GLY A 78 -10.85 -53.99 -17.96
C GLY A 78 -10.17 -52.62 -17.91
N ALA A 79 -8.94 -52.53 -17.40
CA ALA A 79 -8.21 -51.27 -17.24
C ALA A 79 -7.14 -51.13 -18.33
N GLY A 80 -7.43 -50.38 -19.39
CA GLY A 80 -6.43 -50.11 -20.42
C GLY A 80 -6.77 -49.02 -21.44
N GLN A 81 -8.05 -48.67 -21.62
CA GLN A 81 -8.46 -47.67 -22.62
C GLN A 81 -9.27 -46.49 -22.08
N GLN A 82 -9.71 -46.50 -20.82
CA GLN A 82 -10.35 -45.33 -20.19
C GLN A 82 -9.35 -44.37 -19.53
N ALA A 83 -8.22 -44.86 -19.02
CA ALA A 83 -7.22 -44.01 -18.35
C ALA A 83 -6.53 -43.00 -19.28
N ALA A 84 -6.34 -43.33 -20.57
CA ALA A 84 -5.71 -42.42 -21.54
C ALA A 84 -6.62 -41.24 -21.94
N GLY A 85 -7.94 -41.47 -22.04
CA GLY A 85 -8.92 -40.42 -22.33
C GLY A 85 -9.09 -39.44 -21.17
N ASP A 86 -9.09 -39.94 -19.94
CA ASP A 86 -9.19 -39.11 -18.74
C ASP A 86 -7.96 -38.21 -18.54
N THR A 87 -6.77 -38.69 -18.92
CA THR A 87 -5.52 -37.91 -18.78
C THR A 87 -5.44 -36.80 -19.83
N GLN A 88 -5.81 -37.10 -21.08
CA GLN A 88 -5.79 -36.11 -22.17
C GLN A 88 -6.86 -35.02 -21.99
N GLN A 89 -8.04 -35.38 -21.47
CA GLN A 89 -9.11 -34.43 -21.17
C GLN A 89 -8.77 -33.55 -19.94
N ALA A 90 -8.02 -34.09 -18.97
CA ALA A 90 -7.50 -33.30 -17.84
C ALA A 90 -6.42 -32.30 -18.29
N ASP A 91 -5.53 -32.69 -19.21
CA ASP A 91 -4.49 -31.82 -19.76
C ASP A 91 -5.07 -30.69 -20.62
N GLU A 92 -6.08 -30.98 -21.44
CA GLU A 92 -6.81 -29.97 -22.22
C GLU A 92 -7.57 -28.98 -21.33
N ALA A 93 -8.23 -29.47 -20.27
CA ALA A 93 -8.93 -28.63 -19.31
C ALA A 93 -7.96 -27.73 -18.51
N ALA A 94 -6.80 -28.26 -18.11
CA ALA A 94 -5.75 -27.49 -17.43
C ALA A 94 -5.18 -26.39 -18.34
N THR A 95 -4.97 -26.71 -19.62
CA THR A 95 -4.47 -25.74 -20.63
C THR A 95 -5.49 -24.64 -20.89
N ALA A 96 -6.78 -24.98 -21.04
CA ALA A 96 -7.84 -24.00 -21.21
C ALA A 96 -8.01 -23.09 -19.99
N ALA A 97 -7.90 -23.66 -18.77
CA ALA A 97 -7.93 -22.88 -17.54
C ALA A 97 -6.73 -21.93 -17.40
N ALA A 98 -5.54 -22.34 -17.84
CA ALA A 98 -4.36 -21.49 -17.86
C ALA A 98 -4.53 -20.32 -18.85
N ALA A 99 -5.01 -20.59 -20.06
CA ALA A 99 -5.27 -19.56 -21.07
C ALA A 99 -6.36 -18.56 -20.62
N ALA A 100 -7.40 -19.04 -19.93
CA ALA A 100 -8.43 -18.17 -19.37
C ALA A 100 -7.86 -17.23 -18.28
N LYS A 101 -7.00 -17.75 -17.39
CA LYS A 101 -6.32 -16.95 -16.37
C LYS A 101 -5.39 -15.90 -16.99
N GLU A 102 -4.66 -16.25 -18.04
CA GLU A 102 -3.78 -15.30 -18.75
C GLU A 102 -4.59 -14.19 -19.43
N ALA A 103 -5.71 -14.53 -20.07
CA ALA A 103 -6.60 -13.55 -20.69
C ALA A 103 -7.24 -12.61 -19.66
N GLU A 104 -7.64 -13.14 -18.50
CA GLU A 104 -8.15 -12.34 -17.37
C GLU A 104 -7.07 -11.39 -16.83
N ALA A 105 -5.85 -11.90 -16.59
CA ALA A 105 -4.73 -11.08 -16.13
C ALA A 105 -4.38 -9.96 -17.13
N ALA A 106 -4.39 -10.25 -18.43
CA ALA A 106 -4.19 -9.25 -19.48
C ALA A 106 -5.30 -8.19 -19.51
N ALA A 107 -6.56 -8.59 -19.28
CA ALA A 107 -7.68 -7.65 -19.19
C ALA A 107 -7.55 -6.73 -17.96
N LEU A 108 -7.16 -7.27 -16.81
CA LEU A 108 -6.91 -6.49 -15.59
C LEU A 108 -5.73 -5.52 -15.77
N ALA A 109 -4.63 -5.97 -16.38
CA ALA A 109 -3.48 -5.11 -16.68
C ALA A 109 -3.88 -3.94 -17.59
N LYS A 110 -4.74 -4.19 -18.60
CA LYS A 110 -5.30 -3.14 -19.45
C LYS A 110 -6.18 -2.17 -18.65
N ALA A 111 -7.04 -2.69 -17.76
CA ALA A 111 -7.90 -1.86 -16.92
C ALA A 111 -7.09 -0.97 -15.96
N ALA A 112 -5.97 -1.47 -15.42
CA ALA A 112 -5.05 -0.71 -14.57
C ALA A 112 -4.38 0.47 -15.31
N GLY A 113 -4.26 0.39 -16.64
CA GLY A 113 -3.76 1.48 -17.47
C GLY A 113 -4.77 2.59 -17.76
N ILE A 114 -6.06 2.41 -17.42
CA ILE A 114 -7.13 3.36 -17.69
C ILE A 114 -7.42 4.17 -16.44
N VAL A 115 -6.91 5.40 -16.42
CA VAL A 115 -7.11 6.34 -15.31
C VAL A 115 -8.42 7.12 -15.46
N GLY A 116 -9.16 7.21 -14.36
CA GLY A 116 -10.43 7.92 -14.28
C GLY A 116 -10.32 9.24 -13.51
N ARG A 117 -11.33 9.51 -12.68
CA ARG A 117 -11.41 10.71 -11.83
C ARG A 117 -10.26 10.79 -10.82
N THR A 118 -10.01 11.98 -10.27
CA THR A 118 -8.97 12.22 -9.26
C THR A 118 -9.57 12.61 -7.92
N VAL A 119 -9.09 12.00 -6.84
CA VAL A 119 -9.30 12.47 -5.46
C VAL A 119 -8.00 13.04 -4.91
N VAL A 120 -8.11 13.95 -3.94
CA VAL A 120 -6.97 14.63 -3.33
C VAL A 120 -6.96 14.33 -1.84
N LEU A 121 -5.85 13.77 -1.36
CA LEU A 121 -5.55 13.60 0.06
C LEU A 121 -4.76 14.83 0.52
N HIS A 122 -5.43 15.76 1.17
CA HIS A 122 -4.82 16.96 1.73
C HIS A 122 -4.15 16.64 3.05
N THR A 123 -2.86 16.94 3.14
CA THR A 123 -2.06 16.80 4.35
C THR A 123 -1.39 18.13 4.70
N GLN A 124 -0.81 18.21 5.89
CA GLN A 124 0.01 19.37 6.26
C GLN A 124 1.26 19.53 5.38
N PHE A 125 1.72 18.47 4.72
CA PHE A 125 2.91 18.48 3.85
C PHE A 125 2.59 18.78 2.38
N GLY A 126 1.30 18.89 2.04
CA GLY A 126 0.84 19.12 0.68
C GLY A 126 -0.27 18.15 0.27
N PRO A 127 -0.88 18.37 -0.90
CA PRO A 127 -1.86 17.46 -1.48
C PRO A 127 -1.17 16.23 -2.09
N ILE A 128 -1.77 15.06 -1.93
CA ILE A 128 -1.43 13.85 -2.69
C ILE A 128 -2.58 13.56 -3.63
N LYS A 129 -2.33 13.65 -4.94
CA LYS A 129 -3.34 13.36 -5.96
C LYS A 129 -3.38 11.86 -6.24
N VAL A 130 -4.57 11.28 -6.15
CA VAL A 130 -4.81 9.87 -6.44
C VAL A 130 -5.77 9.77 -7.62
N LYS A 131 -5.25 9.27 -8.75
CA LYS A 131 -6.06 8.96 -9.94
C LYS A 131 -6.76 7.62 -9.72
N LEU A 132 -8.08 7.60 -9.79
CA LEU A 132 -8.89 6.40 -9.54
C LEU A 132 -8.80 5.44 -10.73
N LEU A 133 -8.63 4.15 -10.43
CA LEU A 133 -8.62 3.06 -11.42
C LEU A 133 -10.01 2.41 -11.51
N GLU A 134 -10.96 3.16 -12.06
CA GLU A 134 -12.39 2.83 -11.99
C GLU A 134 -12.77 1.57 -12.76
N GLN A 135 -11.99 1.20 -13.77
CA GLN A 135 -12.20 -0.06 -14.50
C GLN A 135 -11.61 -1.27 -13.77
N LEU A 136 -10.60 -1.05 -12.93
CA LEU A 136 -9.94 -2.10 -12.18
C LEU A 136 -10.70 -2.41 -10.88
N ALA A 137 -11.08 -1.37 -10.14
CA ALA A 137 -11.70 -1.46 -8.83
C ALA A 137 -12.96 -0.57 -8.73
N PRO A 138 -14.04 -0.88 -9.47
CA PRO A 138 -15.21 0.00 -9.58
C PRO A 138 -15.94 0.23 -8.26
N LYS A 139 -16.04 -0.77 -7.37
CA LYS A 139 -16.78 -0.61 -6.11
C LYS A 139 -15.98 0.25 -5.13
N THR A 140 -14.71 -0.05 -4.97
CA THR A 140 -13.76 0.64 -4.09
C THR A 140 -13.58 2.09 -4.52
N THR A 141 -13.36 2.34 -5.81
CA THR A 141 -13.25 3.71 -6.33
C THR A 141 -14.54 4.50 -6.14
N SER A 142 -15.71 3.88 -6.27
CA SER A 142 -17.01 4.51 -5.96
C SER A 142 -17.14 4.89 -4.48
N LEU A 143 -16.74 4.00 -3.56
CA LEU A 143 -16.75 4.29 -2.11
C LEU A 143 -15.83 5.47 -1.78
N VAL A 144 -14.60 5.46 -2.30
CA VAL A 144 -13.63 6.56 -2.07
C VAL A 144 -14.14 7.86 -2.69
N TRP A 145 -14.73 7.81 -3.88
CA TRP A 145 -15.29 9.00 -4.53
C TRP A 145 -16.45 9.60 -3.74
N GLN A 146 -17.34 8.76 -3.19
CA GLN A 146 -18.43 9.22 -2.33
C GLN A 146 -17.90 9.87 -1.04
N LEU A 147 -16.89 9.26 -0.42
CA LEU A 147 -16.21 9.81 0.74
C LEU A 147 -15.60 11.19 0.44
N ALA A 148 -14.91 11.31 -0.69
CA ALA A 148 -14.31 12.56 -1.17
C ALA A 148 -15.35 13.65 -1.43
N GLN A 149 -16.49 13.33 -2.06
CA GLN A 149 -17.58 14.28 -2.29
C GLN A 149 -18.22 14.76 -0.98
N ALA A 150 -18.37 13.86 -0.01
CA ALA A 150 -18.90 14.20 1.31
C ALA A 150 -17.90 14.95 2.20
N ARG A 151 -16.63 15.07 1.77
CA ARG A 151 -15.51 15.54 2.60
C ARG A 151 -15.42 14.76 3.91
N GLY A 152 -15.79 13.48 3.86
CA GLY A 152 -15.77 12.59 5.02
C GLY A 152 -14.34 12.13 5.28
N CYS A 153 -13.72 12.64 6.33
CA CYS A 153 -12.45 12.14 6.86
C CYS A 153 -12.12 12.97 8.09
N LYS A 154 -12.76 12.70 9.23
CA LYS A 154 -12.46 13.42 10.47
C LYS A 154 -11.23 12.80 11.16
N ASP A 155 -11.17 11.48 11.18
CA ASP A 155 -10.14 10.71 11.89
C ASP A 155 -9.16 9.98 10.94
N CYS A 156 -9.19 10.34 9.66
CA CYS A 156 -8.25 9.85 8.65
C CYS A 156 -6.83 10.35 8.92
N ALA A 157 -5.86 9.44 8.83
CA ALA A 157 -4.46 9.78 8.98
C ALA A 157 -3.56 8.73 8.33
N PHE A 158 -2.34 9.16 7.97
CA PHE A 158 -1.21 8.25 7.80
C PHE A 158 -0.56 7.99 9.16
N TYR A 159 -0.30 6.73 9.46
CA TYR A 159 0.21 6.30 10.78
C TYR A 159 1.44 5.39 10.71
N ARG A 160 1.77 4.86 9.53
CA ARG A 160 2.90 3.94 9.34
C ARG A 160 3.70 4.33 8.10
N ASN A 161 5.02 4.45 8.25
CA ASN A 161 5.93 4.87 7.19
C ASN A 161 7.11 3.89 7.03
N GLU A 162 7.03 3.03 6.01
CA GLU A 162 8.08 2.08 5.66
C GLU A 162 8.88 2.65 4.49
N ALA A 163 10.02 3.29 4.76
CA ALA A 163 10.89 3.76 3.69
C ALA A 163 11.51 2.58 2.92
N LYS A 164 11.90 2.81 1.66
CA LYS A 164 12.55 1.79 0.83
C LYS A 164 13.81 1.21 1.51
N PRO A 165 14.05 -0.12 1.46
CA PRO A 165 15.28 -0.72 2.00
C PRO A 165 16.53 -0.11 1.47
N ARG A 166 17.55 -0.06 2.33
CA ARG A 166 18.92 -0.28 1.86
C ARG A 166 19.11 -1.76 1.59
N VAL A 167 19.95 -2.08 0.61
CA VAL A 167 20.28 -3.47 0.26
C VAL A 167 20.76 -4.22 1.51
N GLY A 168 20.11 -5.34 1.83
CA GLY A 168 20.46 -6.20 2.97
C GLY A 168 19.87 -5.81 4.33
N GLU A 169 19.06 -4.76 4.41
CA GLU A 169 18.30 -4.43 5.62
C GLU A 169 16.90 -5.07 5.56
N GLY A 170 16.47 -5.67 6.69
CA GLY A 170 15.26 -6.49 6.85
C GLY A 170 13.97 -5.84 6.34
N PRO A 171 12.88 -6.61 6.19
CA PRO A 171 11.83 -6.37 5.20
C PRO A 171 11.25 -4.96 5.33
N PRO A 172 11.50 -4.06 4.37
CA PRO A 172 10.83 -2.79 4.38
C PRO A 172 9.81 -2.87 3.27
N TYR A 173 8.58 -2.91 3.73
CA TYR A 173 7.39 -2.96 2.91
C TYR A 173 7.19 -1.72 2.04
N ALA A 174 8.20 -0.84 1.94
CA ALA A 174 8.29 0.30 1.03
C ALA A 174 6.90 0.91 0.80
N LEU A 175 6.25 1.36 1.87
CA LEU A 175 4.85 1.79 1.83
C LEU A 175 4.60 2.96 2.78
N LEU A 176 3.59 3.74 2.43
CA LEU A 176 2.98 4.72 3.31
C LEU A 176 1.55 4.28 3.60
N GLN A 177 1.26 3.85 4.83
CA GLN A 177 -0.03 3.30 5.22
C GLN A 177 -0.82 4.28 6.09
N GLY A 178 -2.11 4.36 5.77
CA GLY A 178 -3.09 5.21 6.43
C GLY A 178 -4.46 4.55 6.52
N ARG A 179 -5.42 5.29 7.07
CA ARG A 179 -6.79 4.81 7.30
C ARG A 179 -7.83 5.79 6.80
N LEU A 180 -8.97 5.25 6.35
CA LEU A 180 -10.18 5.97 5.96
C LEU A 180 -11.39 5.41 6.73
N PRO A 181 -11.49 5.64 8.06
CA PRO A 181 -12.50 4.98 8.89
C PRO A 181 -13.94 5.36 8.57
N GLU A 182 -14.17 6.50 7.91
CA GLU A 182 -15.50 6.96 7.48
C GLU A 182 -15.94 6.44 6.11
N LEU A 183 -15.17 5.54 5.49
CA LEU A 183 -15.62 4.81 4.30
C LEU A 183 -16.92 4.05 4.65
N ALA A 184 -17.93 4.13 3.79
CA ALA A 184 -19.26 3.58 4.09
C ALA A 184 -19.23 2.06 4.33
N GLU A 185 -18.32 1.36 3.65
CA GLU A 185 -18.12 -0.07 3.74
C GLU A 185 -16.62 -0.38 3.70
N LYS A 186 -16.23 -1.53 4.28
CA LYS A 186 -14.86 -2.06 4.15
C LYS A 186 -14.58 -2.37 2.68
N ALA A 187 -13.37 -2.06 2.21
CA ALA A 187 -13.01 -2.30 0.82
C ALA A 187 -13.07 -3.81 0.50
N PRO A 188 -13.79 -4.22 -0.55
CA PRO A 188 -13.79 -5.60 -1.03
C PRO A 188 -12.45 -5.95 -1.68
N LEU A 189 -12.17 -7.24 -1.87
CA LEU A 189 -11.11 -7.66 -2.79
C LEU A 189 -11.62 -7.58 -4.24
N GLU A 190 -11.07 -6.69 -5.06
CA GLU A 190 -11.38 -6.57 -6.49
C GLU A 190 -10.16 -6.12 -7.29
N GLY A 191 -10.18 -6.33 -8.62
CA GLY A 191 -9.11 -5.84 -9.49
C GLY A 191 -7.74 -6.39 -9.11
N ALA A 192 -7.69 -7.66 -8.70
CA ALA A 192 -6.57 -8.28 -8.02
C ALA A 192 -5.36 -8.43 -8.97
N ILE A 193 -4.51 -7.42 -8.99
CA ILE A 193 -3.25 -7.37 -9.74
C ILE A 193 -2.07 -7.31 -8.77
N GLU A 194 -0.88 -7.58 -9.29
CA GLU A 194 0.35 -7.38 -8.53
C GLU A 194 0.53 -5.90 -8.18
N VAL A 195 0.93 -5.63 -6.93
CA VAL A 195 1.17 -4.28 -6.45
C VAL A 195 2.51 -3.77 -6.99
N LYS A 196 2.46 -2.63 -7.68
CA LYS A 196 3.63 -1.92 -8.20
C LYS A 196 3.82 -0.59 -7.48
N MET A 197 5.02 -0.04 -7.57
CA MET A 197 5.29 1.33 -7.16
C MET A 197 4.23 2.27 -7.78
N CYS A 198 3.87 3.33 -7.07
CA CYS A 198 2.80 4.29 -7.43
C CYS A 198 1.37 3.79 -7.16
N HIS A 199 1.14 2.49 -6.94
CA HIS A 199 -0.20 1.97 -6.66
C HIS A 199 -0.71 2.44 -5.29
N VAL A 200 -2.01 2.74 -5.23
CA VAL A 200 -2.74 2.93 -3.99
C VAL A 200 -3.66 1.73 -3.79
N CYS A 201 -3.54 1.08 -2.65
CA CYS A 201 -4.13 -0.22 -2.40
C CYS A 201 -4.93 -0.21 -1.09
N PHE A 202 -6.03 -0.93 -1.03
CA PHE A 202 -6.69 -1.28 0.24
C PHE A 202 -6.24 -2.65 0.72
N ILE A 203 -6.15 -2.79 2.05
CA ILE A 203 -6.08 -4.09 2.72
C ILE A 203 -7.52 -4.62 2.82
N PRO A 204 -7.87 -5.72 2.12
CA PRO A 204 -9.25 -6.19 2.04
C PRO A 204 -9.88 -6.43 3.42
N GLY A 205 -11.16 -6.09 3.57
CA GLY A 205 -11.87 -6.29 4.84
C GLY A 205 -11.50 -5.29 5.95
N THR A 206 -10.73 -4.25 5.63
CA THR A 206 -10.35 -3.17 6.54
C THR A 206 -10.73 -1.80 5.97
N HIS A 207 -10.44 -0.75 6.73
CA HIS A 207 -10.47 0.65 6.28
C HIS A 207 -9.06 1.20 6.04
N ASP A 208 -8.06 0.32 6.06
CA ASP A 208 -6.65 0.68 5.90
C ASP A 208 -6.25 0.59 4.43
N PHE A 209 -5.53 1.60 4.00
CA PHE A 209 -4.97 1.69 2.66
C PHE A 209 -3.49 2.04 2.74
N PHE A 210 -2.77 1.80 1.66
CA PHE A 210 -1.39 2.22 1.55
C PHE A 210 -1.05 2.71 0.15
N ILE A 211 -0.04 3.56 0.08
CA ILE A 211 0.63 3.98 -1.16
C ILE A 211 1.92 3.19 -1.26
N ALA A 212 2.07 2.42 -2.34
CA ALA A 212 3.25 1.61 -2.61
C ALA A 212 4.42 2.50 -3.06
N TYR A 213 5.49 2.46 -2.28
CA TYR A 213 6.77 3.13 -2.47
C TYR A 213 7.84 2.17 -3.07
N GLY A 214 7.41 0.97 -3.45
CA GLY A 214 8.17 -0.06 -4.15
C GLY A 214 7.24 -1.07 -4.82
N ASP A 215 7.82 -1.99 -5.59
CA ASP A 215 7.12 -3.14 -6.12
C ASP A 215 7.02 -4.22 -5.05
N HIS A 216 5.89 -4.93 -5.01
CA HIS A 216 5.59 -5.94 -3.99
C HIS A 216 5.11 -7.28 -4.59
N PRO A 217 5.96 -7.98 -5.37
CA PRO A 217 5.60 -9.30 -5.89
C PRO A 217 5.31 -10.32 -4.76
N GLU A 218 5.90 -10.12 -3.57
CA GLU A 218 5.70 -10.98 -2.40
C GLU A 218 4.25 -10.97 -1.87
N TRP A 219 3.45 -9.96 -2.22
CA TRP A 219 2.03 -9.91 -1.85
C TRP A 219 1.10 -10.51 -2.91
N GLY A 220 1.64 -10.89 -4.07
CA GLY A 220 0.85 -11.35 -5.21
C GLY A 220 -0.34 -10.43 -5.48
N THR A 221 -1.54 -10.99 -5.47
CA THR A 221 -2.80 -10.28 -5.75
C THR A 221 -3.67 -10.08 -4.49
N ALA A 222 -3.05 -10.07 -3.30
CA ALA A 222 -3.77 -10.02 -2.02
C ALA A 222 -4.44 -8.68 -1.70
N HIS A 223 -4.18 -7.63 -2.48
CA HIS A 223 -4.65 -6.27 -2.23
C HIS A 223 -5.50 -5.75 -3.38
N THR A 224 -6.42 -4.83 -3.06
CA THR A 224 -7.22 -4.14 -4.07
C THR A 224 -6.53 -2.87 -4.50
N VAL A 225 -6.00 -2.85 -5.71
CA VAL A 225 -5.42 -1.65 -6.32
C VAL A 225 -6.56 -0.77 -6.83
N TRP A 226 -6.67 0.44 -6.29
CA TRP A 226 -7.78 1.34 -6.60
C TRP A 226 -7.34 2.71 -7.13
N GLY A 227 -6.06 3.05 -7.02
CA GLY A 227 -5.57 4.33 -7.48
C GLY A 227 -4.10 4.35 -7.86
N LEU A 228 -3.69 5.47 -8.46
CA LEU A 228 -2.30 5.78 -8.81
C LEU A 228 -1.90 7.15 -8.29
N VAL A 229 -0.70 7.25 -7.74
CA VAL A 229 -0.04 8.51 -7.36
C VAL A 229 1.12 8.77 -8.30
N ASP A 230 1.19 9.96 -8.88
CA ASP A 230 2.25 10.38 -9.80
C ASP A 230 3.12 11.54 -9.25
N GLU A 231 2.73 12.13 -8.13
CA GLU A 231 3.42 13.24 -7.48
C GLU A 231 3.84 12.83 -6.06
N TRP A 232 5.13 13.01 -5.75
CA TRP A 232 5.78 12.38 -4.61
C TRP A 232 6.19 13.33 -3.49
N PHE A 233 6.06 14.65 -3.67
CA PHE A 233 6.60 15.61 -2.72
C PHE A 233 6.02 15.43 -1.30
N ALA A 234 4.69 15.34 -1.19
CA ALA A 234 4.04 15.15 0.10
C ALA A 234 4.30 13.76 0.69
N THR A 235 4.30 12.70 -0.12
CA THR A 235 4.58 11.33 0.35
C THR A 235 6.02 11.19 0.83
N ASP A 236 7.00 11.76 0.12
CA ASP A 236 8.42 11.78 0.51
C ASP A 236 8.61 12.51 1.85
N LEU A 237 7.95 13.65 2.02
CA LEU A 237 7.99 14.39 3.29
C LEU A 237 7.41 13.56 4.44
N ILE A 238 6.30 12.85 4.22
CA ILE A 238 5.69 11.99 5.24
C ILE A 238 6.60 10.80 5.57
N ILE A 239 7.19 10.16 4.55
CA ILE A 239 8.14 9.05 4.72
C ILE A 239 9.37 9.50 5.53
N SER A 240 9.82 10.74 5.36
CA SER A 240 10.96 11.30 6.12
C SER A 240 10.67 11.63 7.59
N GLN A 241 9.40 11.56 8.03
CA GLN A 241 9.02 11.89 9.40
C GLN A 241 9.57 10.87 10.42
N ARG A 242 9.74 11.34 11.67
CA ARG A 242 10.21 10.51 12.77
C ARG A 242 9.24 9.37 13.07
N TYR A 243 9.80 8.22 13.39
CA TYR A 243 9.06 6.98 13.63
C TYR A 243 9.58 6.26 14.87
N LYS A 244 8.78 5.33 15.38
CA LYS A 244 9.15 4.31 16.37
C LYS A 244 9.02 2.94 15.73
N LYS A 245 9.91 2.02 16.12
CA LYS A 245 9.78 0.61 15.75
C LYS A 245 8.77 -0.05 16.69
N VAL A 246 7.83 -0.79 16.12
CA VAL A 246 6.84 -1.58 16.85
C VAL A 246 6.85 -2.99 16.29
N THR A 247 7.03 -3.98 17.15
CA THR A 247 6.96 -5.39 16.75
C THR A 247 5.49 -5.82 16.72
N HIS A 248 5.04 -6.40 15.60
CA HIS A 248 3.69 -6.94 15.50
C HIS A 248 3.51 -8.09 16.51
N PRO A 249 2.49 -8.06 17.39
CA PRO A 249 2.35 -9.04 18.46
C PRO A 249 2.14 -10.47 17.94
N GLU A 250 1.46 -10.62 16.81
CA GLU A 250 1.13 -11.93 16.23
C GLU A 250 2.23 -12.46 15.29
N PHE A 251 2.94 -11.56 14.60
CA PHE A 251 3.81 -11.95 13.47
C PHE A 251 5.28 -11.68 13.74
N GLY A 252 5.63 -10.99 14.83
CA GLY A 252 7.02 -10.69 15.19
C GLY A 252 7.73 -9.73 14.24
N THR A 253 7.03 -9.17 13.26
CA THR A 253 7.60 -8.25 12.26
C THR A 253 7.83 -6.87 12.86
N GLU A 254 9.01 -6.29 12.63
CA GLU A 254 9.28 -4.89 12.99
C GLU A 254 8.58 -3.96 12.00
N MET A 255 7.75 -3.05 12.51
CA MET A 255 7.05 -2.04 11.73
C MET A 255 7.49 -0.63 12.13
N ARG A 256 7.59 0.28 11.16
CA ARG A 256 7.88 1.69 11.38
C ARG A 256 6.59 2.49 11.51
N MET A 257 6.21 2.77 12.77
CA MET A 257 5.04 3.58 13.08
C MET A 257 5.43 5.04 13.25
N LEU A 258 4.71 5.96 12.61
CA LEU A 258 4.93 7.39 12.78
C LEU A 258 4.82 7.78 14.25
N LEU A 259 5.73 8.63 14.74
CA LEU A 259 5.64 9.16 16.11
C LEU A 259 4.41 10.06 16.27
N GLN A 260 4.12 10.83 15.23
CA GLN A 260 2.95 11.69 15.11
C GLN A 260 2.24 11.31 13.82
N GLU A 261 1.00 10.87 13.92
CA GLU A 261 0.18 10.60 12.74
C GLU A 261 -0.04 11.88 11.95
N VAL A 262 -0.11 11.74 10.62
CA VAL A 262 -0.33 12.84 9.69
C VAL A 262 -1.80 12.86 9.32
N PRO A 263 -2.60 13.83 9.80
CA PRO A 263 -4.01 13.89 9.47
C PRO A 263 -4.23 14.09 7.98
N VAL A 264 -5.28 13.47 7.47
CA VAL A 264 -5.68 13.52 6.06
C VAL A 264 -7.09 14.06 5.96
N ARG A 265 -7.29 15.01 5.05
CA ARG A 265 -8.62 15.39 4.56
C ARG A 265 -8.75 14.94 3.12
N ILE A 266 -9.87 14.36 2.74
CA ILE A 266 -10.11 13.90 1.37
C ILE A 266 -11.14 14.79 0.68
N ALA A 267 -10.89 15.12 -0.58
CA ALA A 267 -11.81 15.85 -1.42
C ALA A 267 -11.67 15.44 -2.89
N VAL A 268 -12.64 15.81 -3.72
CA VAL A 268 -12.54 15.66 -5.18
C VAL A 268 -11.58 16.70 -5.76
N GLU A 269 -10.91 16.38 -6.86
CA GLU A 269 -10.05 17.37 -7.53
C GLU A 269 -10.86 18.62 -7.93
N GLY A 270 -10.29 19.80 -7.68
CA GLY A 270 -10.94 21.10 -7.89
C GLY A 270 -11.68 21.65 -6.67
N ASP A 271 -11.87 20.84 -5.61
CA ASP A 271 -12.35 21.36 -4.32
C ASP A 271 -11.29 22.30 -3.70
N LYS A 272 -11.71 23.50 -3.30
CA LYS A 272 -10.84 24.55 -2.73
C LYS A 272 -10.98 24.69 -1.22
N THR A 273 -11.74 23.82 -0.57
CA THR A 273 -12.04 23.90 0.87
C THR A 273 -10.79 23.70 1.71
N TRP A 274 -9.88 22.84 1.27
CA TRP A 274 -8.66 22.49 2.00
C TRP A 274 -7.44 22.97 1.21
N SER A 275 -6.80 24.05 1.68
CA SER A 275 -5.51 24.50 1.15
C SER A 275 -4.39 23.96 2.04
N GLY A 276 -3.59 23.01 1.56
CA GLY A 276 -2.48 22.44 2.33
C GLY A 276 -1.12 22.72 1.69
N LEU A 277 -0.24 23.41 2.43
CA LEU A 277 1.22 23.49 2.21
C LEU A 277 1.94 23.95 3.52
N LEU A 278 1.51 23.51 4.71
CA LEU A 278 1.85 24.01 6.08
C LEU A 278 0.91 25.10 6.68
N GLY A 279 -0.39 25.02 6.39
CA GLY A 279 -1.46 25.51 7.28
C GLY A 279 -2.79 25.86 6.57
N PRO A 280 -3.95 25.84 7.27
CA PRO A 280 -4.33 24.99 8.39
C PRO A 280 -5.12 23.74 7.95
N LEU A 281 -4.87 22.62 8.63
CA LEU A 281 -5.87 21.57 8.84
C LEU A 281 -6.67 21.96 10.09
N HIS A 282 -7.63 22.88 9.96
CA HIS A 282 -8.62 23.17 11.01
C HIS A 282 -10.00 22.77 10.50
N ASP A 283 -10.84 22.25 11.39
CA ASP A 283 -12.27 22.11 11.11
C ASP A 283 -12.89 23.51 10.93
N PRO A 284 -13.84 23.69 9.98
CA PRO A 284 -14.56 24.96 9.82
C PRO A 284 -15.32 25.38 11.08
#